data_AF-A0A060CGB4-F1
#
_entry.id   AF-A0A060CGB4-F1
#
_cell.length_a   1.000
_cell.length_b   1.000
_cell.length_c   1.000
_cell.angle_alpha   90.00
_cell.angle_beta   90.00
_cell.angle_gamma   90.00
#
_symmetry.space_group_name_H-M   'P 1'
#
loop_
_entity.id
_entity.type
_entity.pdbx_description
1 polymer ?
#
loop_
_entity_poly.entity_id
_entity_poly.type
_entity_poly.pdbx_seq_one_letter_code
_entity_poly.pdbx_strand_id
1 'polypeptide(L)'
;WPSHNLVVSSVAHHNADAGGNDADGFAAKLTVGEGNVFRHDIAYNNIDDGWDLFAKSISGPIGTVVIEDSVAYDNGWLSDDPSRTGEGNGFKLGGESMPGDHLLRNAVSYGNLGTGVTSNSGPDVRVDRVTSVGNDRGVRLETNAAATAFEVRGVVSWRNTALDTVVLRQDDTSLLTDPSNH
;
A
#
# COMPACT_ATOMS: atom_id res chain seq x y z
N TRP A 1 -10.30 -2.46 -19.73
CA TRP A 1 -9.79 -2.93 -18.43
C TRP A 1 -10.84 -2.71 -17.36
N PRO A 2 -10.88 -3.53 -16.28
CA PRO A 2 -11.82 -3.35 -15.17
C PRO A 2 -11.75 -1.91 -14.64
N SER A 3 -12.89 -1.24 -14.58
CA SER A 3 -13.00 0.17 -14.21
C SER A 3 -14.32 0.40 -13.48
N HIS A 4 -14.37 1.45 -12.66
CA HIS A 4 -15.57 1.85 -11.91
C HIS A 4 -16.19 0.74 -11.05
N ASN A 5 -15.36 -0.15 -10.51
CA ASN A 5 -15.80 -1.15 -9.54
C ASN A 5 -15.74 -0.57 -8.13
N LEU A 6 -16.71 -0.96 -7.30
CA LEU A 6 -16.70 -0.73 -5.87
C LEU A 6 -16.64 -2.08 -5.16
N VAL A 7 -15.56 -2.32 -4.45
CA VAL A 7 -15.46 -3.36 -3.42
C VAL A 7 -15.74 -2.67 -2.09
N VAL A 8 -16.67 -3.23 -1.31
CA VAL A 8 -17.13 -2.58 -0.09
C VAL A 8 -17.45 -3.59 1.00
N SER A 9 -17.10 -3.27 2.24
CA SER A 9 -17.43 -4.07 3.43
C SER A 9 -17.05 -5.54 3.30
N SER A 10 -15.90 -5.79 2.67
CA SER A 10 -15.38 -7.12 2.35
C SER A 10 -14.18 -7.47 3.22
N VAL A 11 -13.97 -8.77 3.42
CA VAL A 11 -12.83 -9.29 4.20
C VAL A 11 -12.08 -10.30 3.35
N ALA A 12 -10.77 -10.13 3.22
CA ALA A 12 -9.88 -11.06 2.52
C ALA A 12 -8.75 -11.51 3.46
N HIS A 13 -8.65 -12.82 3.69
CA HIS A 13 -7.70 -13.33 4.66
C HIS A 13 -7.25 -14.75 4.39
N HIS A 14 -6.06 -15.11 4.89
CA HIS A 14 -5.48 -16.46 4.75
C HIS A 14 -5.36 -16.92 3.29
N ASN A 15 -5.26 -15.97 2.36
CA ASN A 15 -4.95 -16.28 0.97
C ASN A 15 -3.48 -16.67 0.89
N ALA A 16 -3.20 -17.79 0.20
CA ALA A 16 -1.84 -18.28 0.05
C ALA A 16 -1.63 -18.98 -1.30
N ASP A 17 -0.55 -18.63 -1.98
CA ASP A 17 0.01 -19.38 -3.09
C ASP A 17 1.25 -20.16 -2.62
N ALA A 18 1.81 -21.02 -3.48
CA ALA A 18 2.96 -21.86 -3.10
C ALA A 18 4.28 -21.09 -2.98
N GLY A 19 4.44 -20.02 -3.76
CA GLY A 19 5.63 -19.15 -3.76
C GLY A 19 5.62 -18.13 -2.62
N GLY A 20 4.43 -17.78 -2.13
CA GLY A 20 4.24 -16.81 -1.05
C GLY A 20 4.44 -15.37 -1.49
N ASN A 21 4.28 -15.08 -2.78
CA ASN A 21 4.64 -13.80 -3.39
C ASN A 21 3.57 -13.29 -4.37
N ASP A 22 2.40 -13.93 -4.43
CA ASP A 22 1.36 -13.61 -5.41
C ASP A 22 -0.05 -13.51 -4.79
N ALA A 23 -0.28 -14.12 -3.63
CA ALA A 23 -1.59 -14.17 -2.97
C ALA A 23 -1.79 -13.03 -1.95
N ASP A 24 -2.37 -11.94 -2.45
CA ASP A 24 -2.78 -10.78 -1.66
C ASP A 24 -4.21 -10.94 -1.07
N GLY A 25 -4.59 -10.01 -0.19
CA GLY A 25 -5.98 -9.80 0.20
C GLY A 25 -6.82 -9.22 -0.95
N PHE A 26 -6.42 -8.04 -1.43
CA PHE A 26 -7.08 -7.34 -2.53
C PHE A 26 -6.06 -6.88 -3.57
N ALA A 27 -6.42 -6.98 -4.85
CA ALA A 27 -5.54 -6.59 -5.94
C ALA A 27 -6.28 -5.87 -7.06
N ALA A 28 -5.85 -4.65 -7.35
CA ALA A 28 -6.23 -3.90 -8.54
C ALA A 28 -4.94 -3.52 -9.28
N LYS A 29 -4.32 -4.54 -9.90
CA LYS A 29 -2.94 -4.50 -10.41
C LYS A 29 -2.83 -4.86 -11.89
N LEU A 30 -1.62 -4.74 -12.41
CA LEU A 30 -1.18 -4.96 -13.79
C LEU A 30 -1.81 -4.01 -14.80
N THR A 31 -3.11 -4.14 -15.02
CA THR A 31 -3.81 -3.48 -16.12
C THR A 31 -5.27 -3.22 -15.73
N VAL A 32 -5.49 -2.40 -14.71
CA VAL A 32 -6.83 -1.90 -14.35
C VAL A 32 -7.07 -0.52 -14.93
N GLY A 33 -8.33 -0.22 -15.24
CA GLY A 33 -8.77 1.11 -15.66
C GLY A 33 -9.10 2.01 -14.47
N GLU A 34 -9.64 3.19 -14.77
CA GLU A 34 -9.93 4.23 -13.78
C GLU A 34 -11.08 3.89 -12.82
N GLY A 35 -11.08 4.58 -11.68
CA GLY A 35 -12.25 4.71 -10.80
C GLY A 35 -12.59 3.48 -9.98
N ASN A 36 -11.63 2.56 -9.78
CA ASN A 36 -11.82 1.43 -8.87
C ASN A 36 -11.66 1.90 -7.41
N VAL A 37 -12.56 1.44 -6.54
CA VAL A 37 -12.60 1.84 -5.12
C VAL A 37 -12.71 0.60 -4.22
N PHE A 38 -11.90 0.58 -3.17
CA PHE A 38 -12.03 -0.33 -2.02
C PHE A 38 -12.43 0.50 -0.81
N ARG A 39 -13.51 0.11 -0.11
CA ARG A 39 -14.08 0.91 0.97
C ARG A 39 -14.56 0.05 2.13
N HIS A 40 -14.19 0.40 3.36
CA HIS A 40 -14.61 -0.34 4.57
C HIS A 40 -14.17 -1.82 4.52
N ASP A 41 -13.05 -2.09 3.89
CA ASP A 41 -12.54 -3.44 3.66
C ASP A 41 -11.45 -3.81 4.67
N ILE A 42 -11.27 -5.11 4.91
CA ILE A 42 -10.27 -5.65 5.84
C ILE A 42 -9.43 -6.72 5.15
N ALA A 43 -8.11 -6.58 5.17
CA ALA A 43 -7.18 -7.58 4.68
C ALA A 43 -6.21 -8.04 5.77
N TYR A 44 -6.18 -9.34 6.07
CA TYR A 44 -5.28 -9.85 7.10
C TYR A 44 -4.78 -11.28 6.91
N ASN A 45 -3.58 -11.57 7.42
CA ASN A 45 -2.94 -12.88 7.29
C ASN A 45 -2.94 -13.42 5.85
N ASN A 46 -2.85 -12.54 4.84
CA ASN A 46 -2.55 -12.97 3.48
C ASN A 46 -1.04 -13.20 3.38
N ILE A 47 -0.62 -14.22 2.63
CA ILE A 47 0.79 -14.63 2.60
C ILE A 47 1.68 -13.51 2.05
N ASP A 48 1.20 -12.73 1.07
CA ASP A 48 1.96 -11.62 0.49
C ASP A 48 1.51 -10.28 1.08
N ASP A 49 0.58 -9.54 0.45
CA ASP A 49 0.15 -8.23 0.94
C ASP A 49 -1.33 -8.15 1.32
N GLY A 50 -1.68 -7.11 2.09
CA GLY A 50 -3.08 -6.73 2.29
C GLY A 50 -3.71 -6.19 0.99
N TRP A 51 -3.06 -5.20 0.39
CA TRP A 51 -3.41 -4.63 -0.91
C TRP A 51 -2.21 -4.57 -1.83
N ASP A 52 -2.39 -4.96 -3.09
CA ASP A 52 -1.40 -4.82 -4.17
C ASP A 52 -1.97 -4.07 -5.38
N LEU A 53 -1.38 -2.90 -5.66
CA LEU A 53 -1.66 -2.04 -6.82
C LEU A 53 -0.50 -2.04 -7.83
N PHE A 54 0.28 -3.13 -7.90
CA PHE A 54 1.45 -3.24 -8.76
C PHE A 54 1.16 -2.91 -10.23
N ALA A 55 1.86 -1.93 -10.77
CA ALA A 55 1.87 -1.62 -12.20
C ALA A 55 3.15 -2.15 -12.84
N LYS A 56 3.02 -2.78 -14.01
CA LYS A 56 4.15 -3.35 -14.75
C LYS A 56 4.54 -2.41 -15.89
N SER A 57 5.80 -2.01 -15.95
CA SER A 57 6.36 -1.07 -16.94
C SER A 57 6.09 -1.48 -18.39
N ILE A 58 6.08 -2.78 -18.69
CA ILE A 58 5.77 -3.28 -20.04
C ILE A 58 4.31 -3.06 -20.45
N SER A 59 3.40 -2.94 -19.46
CA SER A 59 1.97 -2.69 -19.69
C SER A 59 1.59 -1.21 -19.50
N GLY A 60 2.42 -0.46 -18.77
CA GLY A 60 2.25 0.96 -18.53
C GLY A 60 1.54 1.28 -17.21
N PRO A 61 1.19 2.56 -16.99
CA PRO A 61 0.43 3.02 -15.83
C PRO A 61 -0.93 2.31 -15.75
N ILE A 62 -1.44 2.14 -14.53
CA ILE A 62 -2.81 1.70 -14.28
C ILE A 62 -3.67 2.88 -13.84
N GLY A 63 -4.99 2.77 -14.00
CA GLY A 63 -5.91 3.81 -13.56
C GLY A 63 -5.86 4.03 -12.05
N THR A 64 -6.25 5.22 -11.61
CA THR A 64 -6.25 5.57 -10.19
C THR A 64 -7.18 4.65 -9.40
N VAL A 65 -6.64 4.10 -8.31
CA VAL A 65 -7.37 3.32 -7.32
C VAL A 65 -7.46 4.13 -6.03
N VAL A 66 -8.66 4.14 -5.45
CA VAL A 66 -8.90 4.71 -4.11
C VAL A 66 -9.12 3.57 -3.13
N ILE A 67 -8.34 3.57 -2.04
CA ILE A 67 -8.56 2.70 -0.89
C ILE A 67 -8.93 3.61 0.28
N GLU A 68 -10.11 3.43 0.84
CA GLU A 68 -10.58 4.31 1.92
C GLU A 68 -11.30 3.60 3.06
N ASP A 69 -11.13 4.12 4.28
CA ASP A 69 -11.81 3.62 5.48
C ASP A 69 -11.55 2.12 5.74
N SER A 70 -10.37 1.62 5.37
CA SER A 70 -10.00 0.19 5.34
C SER A 70 -8.84 -0.15 6.28
N VAL A 71 -8.68 -1.44 6.58
CA VAL A 71 -7.68 -1.95 7.55
C VAL A 71 -6.84 -3.08 6.94
N ALA A 72 -5.51 -2.95 7.03
CA ALA A 72 -4.56 -4.00 6.66
C ALA A 72 -3.76 -4.45 7.88
N TYR A 73 -3.80 -5.73 8.25
CA TYR A 73 -2.99 -6.19 9.39
C TYR A 73 -2.46 -7.60 9.28
N ASP A 74 -1.34 -7.88 9.94
CA ASP A 74 -0.75 -9.21 10.03
C ASP A 74 -0.55 -9.91 8.66
N ASN A 75 -0.37 -9.15 7.58
CA ASN A 75 -0.04 -9.71 6.26
C ASN A 75 1.45 -10.05 6.17
N GLY A 76 1.80 -10.97 5.27
CA GLY A 76 3.15 -11.48 5.10
C GLY A 76 3.41 -12.79 5.83
N TRP A 77 2.43 -13.31 6.56
CA TRP A 77 2.53 -14.58 7.28
C TRP A 77 1.13 -15.17 7.51
N LEU A 78 1.05 -16.50 7.60
CA LEU A 78 -0.19 -17.23 7.84
C LEU A 78 -0.32 -17.58 9.32
N SER A 79 -1.51 -17.41 9.90
CA SER A 79 -1.72 -17.69 11.32
C SER A 79 -1.64 -19.17 11.68
N ASP A 80 -1.94 -20.05 10.72
CA ASP A 80 -1.89 -21.51 10.83
C ASP A 80 -0.52 -22.10 10.44
N ASP A 81 0.29 -21.35 9.68
CA ASP A 81 1.68 -21.70 9.37
C ASP A 81 2.59 -20.45 9.36
N PRO A 82 3.01 -19.96 10.55
CA PRO A 82 3.85 -18.76 10.66
C PRO A 82 5.25 -18.92 10.09
N SER A 83 5.65 -20.14 9.69
CA SER A 83 6.96 -20.39 9.09
C SER A 83 7.01 -19.99 7.61
N ARG A 84 5.84 -19.84 6.98
CA ARG A 84 5.70 -19.38 5.60
C ARG A 84 5.46 -17.88 5.59
N THR A 85 6.26 -17.18 4.80
CA THR A 85 6.23 -15.72 4.73
C THR A 85 6.32 -15.21 3.29
N GLY A 86 5.72 -14.05 3.04
CA GLY A 86 5.86 -13.27 1.81
C GLY A 86 6.47 -11.90 2.05
N GLU A 87 6.12 -10.89 1.24
CA GLU A 87 6.63 -9.52 1.46
C GLU A 87 5.99 -8.84 2.67
N GLY A 88 4.68 -9.01 2.86
CA GLY A 88 3.99 -8.56 4.05
C GLY A 88 3.74 -7.08 4.12
N ASN A 89 3.40 -6.42 3.02
CA ASN A 89 2.98 -5.04 3.08
C ASN A 89 1.50 -4.93 3.48
N GLY A 90 1.16 -3.88 4.23
CA GLY A 90 -0.24 -3.56 4.47
C GLY A 90 -0.89 -3.02 3.20
N PHE A 91 -0.33 -1.94 2.67
CA PHE A 91 -0.78 -1.28 1.44
C PHE A 91 0.40 -1.08 0.47
N LYS A 92 0.47 -1.89 -0.59
CA LYS A 92 1.41 -1.77 -1.70
C LYS A 92 0.78 -0.94 -2.83
N LEU A 93 1.18 0.33 -2.93
CA LEU A 93 0.48 1.35 -3.73
C LEU A 93 1.13 1.64 -5.09
N GLY A 94 1.86 0.69 -5.68
CA GLY A 94 2.48 0.91 -6.98
C GLY A 94 3.42 -0.22 -7.41
N GLY A 95 4.16 0.01 -8.51
CA GLY A 95 5.11 -0.95 -9.06
C GLY A 95 5.96 -0.36 -10.18
N GLU A 96 7.18 -0.87 -10.33
CA GLU A 96 8.12 -0.58 -11.44
C GLU A 96 8.29 0.90 -11.83
N SER A 97 8.21 1.83 -10.88
CA SER A 97 8.28 3.28 -11.11
C SER A 97 7.23 3.84 -12.07
N MET A 98 6.09 3.14 -12.18
CA MET A 98 4.97 3.57 -12.99
C MET A 98 4.04 4.50 -12.19
N PRO A 99 3.63 5.65 -12.75
CA PRO A 99 2.59 6.52 -12.18
C PRO A 99 1.26 5.79 -11.99
N GLY A 100 0.50 6.19 -10.98
CA GLY A 100 -0.86 5.68 -10.73
C GLY A 100 -1.78 6.64 -9.95
N ASP A 101 -1.22 7.69 -9.33
CA ASP A 101 -1.96 8.70 -8.56
C ASP A 101 -2.89 8.09 -7.48
N HIS A 102 -2.51 6.93 -6.93
CA HIS A 102 -3.35 6.17 -6.00
C HIS A 102 -3.57 6.93 -4.70
N LEU A 103 -4.79 6.85 -4.16
CA LEU A 103 -5.16 7.49 -2.91
C LEU A 103 -5.46 6.44 -1.84
N LEU A 104 -4.66 6.46 -0.77
CA LEU A 104 -4.97 5.77 0.47
C LEU A 104 -5.49 6.77 1.50
N ARG A 105 -6.70 6.57 2.01
CA ARG A 105 -7.38 7.54 2.86
C ARG A 105 -8.04 6.93 4.09
N ASN A 106 -7.87 7.56 5.25
CA ASN A 106 -8.54 7.16 6.50
C ASN A 106 -8.37 5.66 6.83
N ALA A 107 -7.15 5.15 6.64
CA ALA A 107 -6.85 3.72 6.74
C ALA A 107 -5.95 3.41 7.94
N VAL A 108 -5.96 2.14 8.35
CA VAL A 108 -5.12 1.65 9.45
C VAL A 108 -4.28 0.46 8.97
N SER A 109 -2.99 0.47 9.27
CA SER A 109 -2.05 -0.59 8.93
C SER A 109 -1.28 -1.05 10.18
N TYR A 110 -1.33 -2.32 10.57
CA TYR A 110 -0.57 -2.77 11.75
C TYR A 110 -0.11 -4.23 11.71
N GLY A 111 1.01 -4.53 12.38
CA GLY A 111 1.48 -5.92 12.57
C GLY A 111 1.90 -6.66 11.28
N ASN A 112 1.94 -5.97 10.14
CA ASN A 112 2.37 -6.60 8.89
C ASN A 112 3.88 -6.89 8.95
N LEU A 113 4.30 -8.01 8.36
CA LEU A 113 5.69 -8.47 8.38
C LEU A 113 6.65 -7.45 7.74
N GLY A 114 6.18 -6.76 6.71
CA GLY A 114 6.92 -5.75 5.95
C GLY A 114 6.47 -4.33 6.25
N THR A 115 6.19 -3.55 5.19
CA THR A 115 5.88 -2.12 5.34
C THR A 115 4.37 -1.88 5.45
N GLY A 116 3.94 -1.06 6.42
CA GLY A 116 2.54 -0.70 6.58
C GLY A 116 1.95 0.02 5.36
N VAL A 117 2.64 1.04 4.83
CA VAL A 117 2.31 1.74 3.57
C VAL A 117 3.57 1.88 2.72
N THR A 118 3.57 1.31 1.53
CA THR A 118 4.69 1.43 0.59
C THR A 118 4.22 1.99 -0.76
N SER A 119 4.97 2.93 -1.31
CA SER A 119 4.77 3.35 -2.71
C SER A 119 5.11 2.23 -3.68
N ASN A 120 5.93 1.26 -3.24
CA ASN A 120 6.49 0.19 -4.06
C ASN A 120 7.00 0.70 -5.40
N SER A 121 7.82 1.75 -5.33
CA SER A 121 8.35 2.52 -6.46
C SER A 121 7.36 3.40 -7.23
N GLY A 122 6.06 3.38 -6.96
CA GLY A 122 5.12 4.36 -7.50
C GLY A 122 5.59 5.80 -7.19
N PRO A 123 5.57 6.74 -8.16
CA PRO A 123 6.17 8.07 -7.97
C PRO A 123 5.20 9.12 -7.39
N ASP A 124 3.90 8.85 -7.34
CA ASP A 124 2.85 9.88 -7.18
C ASP A 124 1.71 9.44 -6.23
N VAL A 125 1.99 8.58 -5.25
CA VAL A 125 0.97 8.12 -4.30
C VAL A 125 0.56 9.23 -3.33
N ARG A 126 -0.72 9.22 -2.94
CA ARG A 126 -1.33 10.15 -1.99
C ARG A 126 -1.81 9.41 -0.74
N VAL A 127 -1.41 9.90 0.43
CA VAL A 127 -1.69 9.28 1.72
C VAL A 127 -2.33 10.31 2.66
N ASP A 128 -3.60 10.13 2.98
CA ASP A 128 -4.40 11.06 3.80
C ASP A 128 -4.96 10.37 5.05
N ARG A 129 -4.61 10.85 6.24
CA ARG A 129 -5.14 10.36 7.53
C ARG A 129 -4.95 8.86 7.74
N VAL A 130 -3.72 8.39 7.60
CA VAL A 130 -3.39 6.96 7.77
C VAL A 130 -2.64 6.73 9.07
N THR A 131 -3.03 5.69 9.82
CA THR A 131 -2.32 5.24 11.02
C THR A 131 -1.58 3.94 10.73
N SER A 132 -0.25 3.94 10.82
CA SER A 132 0.63 2.79 10.58
C SER A 132 1.40 2.45 11.86
N VAL A 133 1.13 1.27 12.46
CA VAL A 133 1.64 0.93 13.80
C VAL A 133 2.22 -0.49 13.87
N GLY A 134 3.43 -0.63 14.40
CA GLY A 134 3.97 -1.95 14.75
C GLY A 134 4.21 -2.87 13.55
N ASN A 135 4.48 -2.30 12.37
CA ASN A 135 4.97 -3.03 11.20
C ASN A 135 6.51 -3.12 11.27
N ASP A 136 7.16 -3.85 10.36
CA ASP A 136 8.62 -3.70 10.22
C ASP A 136 8.97 -2.25 9.88
N ARG A 137 8.26 -1.65 8.94
CA ARG A 137 8.35 -0.21 8.65
C ARG A 137 6.97 0.42 8.54
N GLY A 138 6.80 1.65 9.03
CA GLY A 138 5.52 2.33 8.96
C GLY A 138 5.18 2.78 7.54
N VAL A 139 6.05 3.61 6.98
CA VAL A 139 5.90 4.26 5.68
C VAL A 139 7.19 4.16 4.86
N ARG A 140 7.08 3.76 3.60
CA ARG A 140 8.17 3.76 2.61
C ARG A 140 7.71 4.38 1.30
N LEU A 141 8.13 5.62 1.05
CA LEU A 141 7.87 6.35 -0.18
C LEU A 141 9.20 6.59 -0.90
N GLU A 142 9.45 5.81 -1.95
CA GLU A 142 10.64 5.94 -2.78
C GLU A 142 10.35 5.46 -4.19
N THR A 143 11.20 5.84 -5.15
CA THR A 143 11.05 5.46 -6.56
C THR A 143 12.38 5.61 -7.31
N ASN A 144 12.50 4.91 -8.45
CA ASN A 144 13.55 5.15 -9.42
C ASN A 144 13.16 6.19 -10.50
N ALA A 145 11.90 6.64 -10.52
CA ALA A 145 11.44 7.68 -11.43
C ALA A 145 12.25 8.98 -11.27
N ALA A 146 12.34 9.78 -12.34
CA ALA A 146 13.12 11.01 -12.34
C ALA A 146 12.55 12.07 -11.38
N ALA A 147 11.24 12.07 -11.17
CA ALA A 147 10.53 12.98 -10.29
C ALA A 147 9.50 12.23 -9.43
N THR A 148 9.15 12.79 -8.29
CA THR A 148 8.03 12.35 -7.44
C THR A 148 6.92 13.39 -7.43
N ALA A 149 5.74 12.99 -6.98
CA ALA A 149 4.60 13.86 -6.69
C ALA A 149 3.83 13.31 -5.47
N PHE A 150 4.55 12.94 -4.41
CA PHE A 150 3.94 12.40 -3.20
C PHE A 150 3.16 13.48 -2.46
N GLU A 151 1.96 13.14 -2.00
CA GLU A 151 1.15 13.95 -1.09
C GLU A 151 0.92 13.16 0.19
N VAL A 152 1.32 13.70 1.35
CA VAL A 152 1.17 13.00 2.64
C VAL A 152 0.68 13.96 3.70
N ARG A 153 -0.47 13.65 4.31
CA ARG A 153 -1.08 14.47 5.37
C ARG A 153 -1.76 13.61 6.42
N GLY A 154 -1.68 14.00 7.68
CA GLY A 154 -2.38 13.35 8.78
C GLY A 154 -1.87 11.93 9.06
N VAL A 155 -0.65 11.60 8.67
CA VAL A 155 -0.10 10.25 8.85
C VAL A 155 0.49 10.10 10.24
N VAL A 156 0.11 9.02 10.94
CA VAL A 156 0.73 8.61 12.20
C VAL A 156 1.51 7.33 11.96
N SER A 157 2.82 7.34 12.15
CA SER A 157 3.71 6.20 12.03
C SER A 157 4.39 5.93 13.37
N TRP A 158 4.06 4.81 14.02
CA TRP A 158 4.44 4.60 15.41
C TRP A 158 4.83 3.17 15.73
N ARG A 159 5.83 3.00 16.61
CA ARG A 159 6.30 1.68 17.10
C ARG A 159 6.72 0.69 16.00
N ASN A 160 7.12 1.18 14.84
CA ASN A 160 7.69 0.32 13.79
C ASN A 160 9.14 -0.05 14.14
N THR A 161 9.61 -1.20 13.67
CA THR A 161 10.97 -1.70 13.94
C THR A 161 12.03 -0.84 13.26
N ALA A 162 11.79 -0.50 12.00
CA ALA A 162 12.60 0.32 11.13
C ALA A 162 12.02 1.74 11.02
N LEU A 163 12.92 2.69 10.76
CA LEU A 163 12.54 4.07 10.46
C LEU A 163 11.81 4.16 9.12
N ASP A 164 10.88 5.10 9.04
CA ASP A 164 10.24 5.45 7.78
C ASP A 164 11.26 5.95 6.76
N THR A 165 10.91 5.81 5.48
CA THR A 165 11.73 6.29 4.38
C THR A 165 10.87 7.11 3.44
N VAL A 166 11.29 8.35 3.19
CA VAL A 166 10.62 9.25 2.26
C VAL A 166 11.71 9.89 1.40
N VAL A 167 11.78 9.51 0.14
CA VAL A 167 12.78 9.97 -0.83
C VAL A 167 12.09 10.84 -1.85
N LEU A 168 12.27 12.15 -1.72
CA LEU A 168 11.63 13.16 -2.57
C LEU A 168 12.51 13.52 -3.77
N ARG A 169 11.87 13.61 -4.94
CA ARG A 169 12.41 14.18 -6.19
C ARG A 169 11.41 15.19 -6.75
N GLN A 170 10.96 16.10 -5.89
CA GLN A 170 9.92 17.10 -6.16
C GLN A 170 10.28 18.42 -5.48
N ASP A 171 9.77 19.54 -6.02
CA ASP A 171 10.02 20.87 -5.46
C ASP A 171 9.27 21.08 -4.14
N ASP A 172 8.02 20.60 -4.05
CA ASP A 172 7.21 20.70 -2.84
C ASP A 172 7.60 19.61 -1.84
N THR A 173 8.31 20.01 -0.78
CA THR A 173 8.74 19.13 0.31
C THR A 173 7.93 19.34 1.60
N SER A 174 6.79 20.04 1.52
CA SER A 174 5.96 20.41 2.68
C SER A 174 5.52 19.21 3.52
N LEU A 175 5.32 18.04 2.90
CA LEU A 175 4.98 16.79 3.58
C LEU A 175 5.97 16.40 4.71
N LEU A 176 7.24 16.79 4.60
CA LEU A 176 8.28 16.50 5.60
C LEU A 176 8.14 17.36 6.86
N THR A 177 7.40 18.46 6.77
CA THR A 177 7.21 19.43 7.85
C THR A 177 5.74 19.67 8.18
N ASP A 178 4.82 18.93 7.55
CA ASP A 178 3.39 19.01 7.85
C ASP A 178 3.16 18.60 9.31
N PRO A 179 2.60 19.50 10.15
CA PRO A 179 2.45 19.26 11.58
C PRO A 179 1.39 18.20 11.92
N SER A 180 0.65 17.70 10.93
CA SER A 180 -0.28 16.59 11.09
C SER A 180 0.36 15.22 10.88
N ASN A 181 1.62 15.16 10.43
CA ASN A 181 2.38 13.93 10.29
C ASN A 181 3.21 13.67 11.57
N HIS A 182 3.15 12.45 12.13
CA HIS A 182 3.72 12.07 13.43
C HIS A 182 4.38 10.71 13.44
#